data_AF-L0PE38-F1
#
_entry.id   AF-L0PE38-F1
#
_cell.length_a   1.000
_cell.length_b   1.000
_cell.length_c   1.000
_cell.angle_alpha   90.00
_cell.angle_beta   90.00
_cell.angle_gamma   90.00
#
_symmetry.space_group_name_H-M   'P 1'
#
loop_
_entity.id
_entity.type
_entity.pdbx_description
1 polymer ?
#
loop_
_entity_poly.entity_id
_entity_poly.type
_entity_poly.pdbx_seq_one_letter_code
_entity_poly.pdbx_strand_id
1 'polypeptide(L)' 'MGTRRPKKGQFLAKKRRCGLVMNRYDPYGTGCSVCKQRTHHLGAKYCPSCAYKQGKCSICGKKILDTSAYKQSSR' A
#
# COMPACT_ATOMS: atom_id res chain seq x y z
N MET A 1 25.31 42.36 1.03
CA MET A 1 26.05 41.36 1.81
C MET A 1 25.47 40.00 1.49
N GLY A 2 26.08 39.26 0.56
CA GLY A 2 25.62 37.94 0.14
C GLY A 2 26.71 36.91 0.40
N THR A 3 26.37 35.79 1.02
CA THR A 3 27.29 34.67 1.22
C THR A 3 26.64 33.33 0.84
N ARG A 4 26.95 32.95 -0.40
CA ARG A 4 27.47 31.64 -0.83
C ARG A 4 26.65 30.37 -0.48
N ARG A 5 25.88 29.92 -1.48
CA ARG A 5 25.64 28.49 -1.78
C ARG A 5 26.96 27.70 -1.75
N PRO A 6 27.10 26.60 -0.97
CA PRO A 6 28.19 25.66 -1.18
C PRO A 6 27.85 24.67 -2.30
N LYS A 7 28.72 24.60 -3.32
CA LYS A 7 28.72 23.57 -4.37
C LYS A 7 29.66 22.43 -3.98
N LYS A 8 29.13 21.21 -4.14
CA LYS A 8 29.78 19.93 -4.49
C LYS A 8 30.89 19.38 -3.57
N GLY A 9 30.63 18.19 -3.06
CA GLY A 9 31.67 17.19 -2.78
C GLY A 9 31.46 16.42 -1.49
N GLN A 10 31.23 15.11 -1.63
CA GLN A 10 31.46 14.08 -0.60
C GLN A 10 30.45 14.01 0.56
N PHE A 11 29.30 13.37 0.31
CA PHE A 11 28.73 12.48 1.31
C PHE A 11 28.59 11.11 0.69
N LEU A 12 29.42 10.21 1.21
CA LEU A 12 29.76 8.90 0.70
C LEU A 12 28.54 8.08 0.27
N ALA A 13 28.77 7.31 -0.80
CA ALA A 13 28.01 6.14 -1.14
C ALA A 13 27.71 5.28 0.09
N LYS A 14 26.46 5.29 0.52
CA LYS A 14 25.86 4.13 1.19
C LYS A 14 24.60 3.78 0.43
N LYS A 15 24.81 2.98 -0.63
CA LYS A 15 23.89 1.93 -1.04
C LYS A 15 23.56 1.09 0.20
N ARG A 16 22.67 1.58 1.05
CA ARG A 16 22.01 0.77 2.07
C ARG A 16 21.02 -0.08 1.30
N ARG A 17 21.50 -1.26 0.91
CA ARG A 17 20.67 -2.44 0.66
C ARG A 17 19.71 -2.56 1.85
N CYS A 18 18.49 -2.07 1.69
CA CYS A 18 17.37 -2.75 2.30
C CYS A 18 16.98 -3.80 1.26
N GLY A 19 17.48 -5.02 1.47
CA GLY A 19 17.03 -6.20 0.75
C GLY A 19 15.60 -6.52 1.14
N LEU A 20 14.66 -5.74 0.63
CA LEU A 20 13.29 -6.18 0.44
C LEU A 20 13.08 -6.13 -1.05
N VAL A 21 12.54 -7.20 -1.63
CA VAL A 21 11.85 -7.12 -2.91
C VAL A 21 10.98 -5.87 -2.82
N MET A 22 11.37 -4.79 -3.50
CA MET A 22 10.47 -3.68 -3.73
C MET A 22 9.34 -4.35 -4.47
N ASN A 23 8.22 -4.57 -3.76
CA ASN A 23 6.98 -5.06 -4.31
C ASN A 23 6.79 -4.30 -5.61
N ARG A 24 7.20 -4.92 -6.73
CA ARG A 24 7.37 -4.19 -7.97
C ARG A 24 5.98 -3.67 -8.26
N TYR A 25 5.88 -2.35 -8.35
CA TYR A 25 4.61 -1.70 -8.64
C TYR A 25 4.17 -2.26 -9.99
N ASP A 26 3.29 -3.25 -9.93
CA ASP A 26 2.82 -3.97 -11.09
C ASP A 26 1.57 -3.24 -11.56
N PRO A 27 1.62 -2.49 -12.68
CA PRO A 27 0.48 -1.72 -13.15
C PRO A 27 -0.69 -2.60 -13.58
N TYR A 28 -0.47 -3.92 -13.72
CA TYR A 28 -1.45 -4.95 -14.05
C TYR A 28 -1.78 -5.88 -12.87
N GLY A 29 -1.27 -5.58 -11.67
CA GLY A 29 -1.52 -6.37 -10.48
C GLY A 29 -3.02 -6.54 -10.24
N THR A 30 -3.42 -7.74 -9.81
CA THR A 30 -4.83 -8.12 -9.63
C THR A 30 -5.58 -7.08 -8.79
N GLY A 31 -6.46 -6.32 -9.45
CA GLY A 31 -7.33 -5.35 -8.80
C GLY A 31 -8.41 -6.01 -7.95
N CYS A 32 -9.11 -5.22 -7.14
CA CYS A 32 -10.21 -5.70 -6.32
C CYS A 32 -11.31 -6.33 -7.19
N SER A 33 -11.79 -7.53 -6.84
CA SER A 33 -12.80 -8.21 -7.68
C SER A 33 -14.15 -7.50 -7.75
N VAL A 34 -14.47 -6.64 -6.77
CA VAL A 34 -15.77 -5.96 -6.67
C VAL A 34 -15.74 -4.59 -7.34
N CYS A 35 -14.80 -3.74 -6.95
CA CYS A 35 -14.72 -2.36 -7.42
C CYS A 35 -13.66 -2.15 -8.51
N LYS A 36 -12.86 -3.18 -8.84
CA LYS A 36 -11.76 -3.13 -9.83
C LYS A 36 -10.70 -2.07 -9.55
N GLN A 37 -10.75 -1.42 -8.38
CA GLN A 37 -9.74 -0.48 -7.95
C GLN A 37 -8.48 -1.21 -7.51
N ARG A 38 -7.36 -0.49 -7.57
CA ARG A 38 -6.06 -0.98 -7.11
C ARG A 38 -6.11 -1.32 -5.63
N THR A 39 -5.57 -2.49 -5.29
CA THR A 39 -5.47 -2.94 -3.91
C THR A 39 -4.20 -2.41 -3.26
N HIS A 40 -4.27 -2.10 -1.96
CA HIS A 40 -3.16 -1.52 -1.22
C HIS A 40 -2.00 -2.52 -1.00
N HIS A 41 -2.31 -3.82 -0.95
CA HIS A 41 -1.32 -4.89 -0.84
C HIS A 41 -1.24 -5.67 -2.16
N LEU A 42 -0.03 -6.10 -2.53
CA LEU A 42 0.17 -6.99 -3.68
C LEU A 42 -0.41 -8.38 -3.36
N GLY A 43 -1.17 -8.94 -4.30
CA GLY A 43 -1.85 -10.23 -4.14
C GLY A 43 -3.15 -10.17 -3.32
N ALA A 44 -3.63 -8.98 -2.95
CA ALA A 44 -4.94 -8.84 -2.33
C ALA A 44 -6.06 -9.01 -3.38
N LYS A 45 -7.10 -9.76 -3.01
CA LYS A 45 -8.30 -9.97 -3.85
C LYS A 45 -9.30 -8.83 -3.72
N TYR A 46 -9.28 -8.12 -2.58
CA TYR A 46 -10.25 -7.08 -2.26
C TYR A 46 -9.62 -5.79 -1.77
N CYS A 47 -10.28 -4.67 -2.07
CA CYS A 47 -9.93 -3.36 -1.57
C CYS A 47 -10.22 -3.26 -0.06
N PRO A 48 -9.50 -2.42 0.72
CA PRO A 48 -9.73 -2.28 2.17
C PRO A 48 -11.19 -1.97 2.51
N SER A 49 -11.82 -1.07 1.74
CA SER A 49 -13.22 -0.70 1.91
C SER A 49 -14.19 -1.84 1.57
N CYS A 50 -13.86 -2.64 0.56
CA CYS A 50 -14.68 -3.74 0.05
C CYS A 50 -14.61 -4.96 0.97
N ALA A 51 -13.41 -5.24 1.47
CA ALA A 51 -13.14 -6.23 2.49
C ALA A 51 -13.91 -5.91 3.76
N TYR A 52 -13.93 -4.64 4.18
CA TYR A 52 -14.69 -4.20 5.34
C TYR A 52 -16.20 -4.27 5.14
N LYS A 53 -16.75 -3.79 4.01
CA LYS A 53 -18.20 -3.87 3.75
C LYS A 53 -18.75 -5.30 3.81
N GLN A 54 -17.92 -6.29 3.47
CA GLN A 54 -18.31 -7.70 3.44
C GLN A 54 -17.75 -8.51 4.63
N GLY A 55 -17.03 -7.86 5.55
CA GLY A 55 -16.47 -8.52 6.73
C GLY A 55 -15.42 -9.61 6.44
N LYS A 56 -14.69 -9.49 5.34
CA LYS A 56 -13.77 -10.53 4.84
C LYS A 56 -12.32 -10.09 4.80
N CYS A 57 -11.40 -11.06 4.79
CA CYS A 57 -9.97 -10.81 4.62
C CYS A 57 -9.67 -10.25 3.21
N SER A 58 -8.88 -9.17 3.12
CA SER A 58 -8.44 -8.56 1.85
C SER A 58 -7.55 -9.49 1.00
N ILE A 59 -6.87 -10.45 1.64
CA ILE A 59 -5.95 -11.40 0.98
C ILE A 59 -6.66 -12.74 0.75
N CYS A 60 -7.19 -13.34 1.81
CA CYS A 60 -7.72 -14.71 1.78
C CYS A 60 -9.16 -14.78 1.27
N GLY A 61 -9.97 -13.73 1.49
CA GLY A 61 -11.39 -13.70 1.17
C GLY A 61 -12.32 -14.43 2.15
N LYS A 62 -11.77 -15.09 3.17
CA LYS A 62 -12.57 -15.70 4.26
C LYS A 62 -13.24 -14.61 5.09
N LYS A 63 -14.48 -14.85 5.56
CA LYS A 63 -15.15 -13.98 6.53
C LYS A 63 -14.38 -14.02 7.85
N ILE A 64 -14.05 -12.85 8.39
CA ILE A 64 -13.36 -12.70 9.67
C ILE A 64 -14.34 -12.17 10.71
N LEU A 65 -15.19 -11.21 10.34
CA LEU A 65 -16.13 -10.54 11.23
C LEU A 65 -17.44 -10.24 10.50
N ASP A 66 -18.56 -10.15 11.22
CA ASP A 66 -19.81 -9.62 10.67
C ASP A 66 -19.87 -8.11 10.89
N THR A 67 -19.90 -7.34 9.80
CA THR A 67 -19.77 -5.87 9.81
C THR A 67 -21.11 -5.13 9.85
N SER A 68 -22.20 -5.83 10.16
CA SER A 68 -23.55 -5.23 10.25
C SER A 68 -23.67 -4.16 11.35
N ALA A 69 -22.95 -4.34 12.46
CA ALA A 69 -22.98 -3.43 13.61
C ALA A 69 -21.79 -2.43 13.63
N TYR A 70 -20.87 -2.50 12.66
CA TYR A 70 -19.61 -1.75 12.69
C TYR A 70 -19.48 -0.82 11.48
N LYS A 71 -19.29 0.49 11.73
CA LYS A 71 -19.10 1.51 10.69
C LYS A 71 -17.68 2.07 10.76
N GLN A 72 -16.90 1.89 9.69
CA GLN A 72 -15.57 2.48 9.57
C GLN A 72 -15.71 3.97 9.26
N SER A 73 -15.17 4.83 10.12
CA SER A 73 -15.07 6.27 9.87
C SER A 73 -13.78 6.61 9.13
N SER A 74 -13.86 7.51 8.16
CA SER A 74 -12.70 8.19 7.59
C SER A 74 -12.45 9.46 8.40
N ARG A 75 -11.23 9.63 8.94
CA ARG A 75 -10.80 10.89 9.54
C ARG A 75 -10.63 11.97 8.48
#